data_AF-A0A4U5U0N5-F1
#
_entry.id   AF-A0A4U5U0N5-F1
#
_cell.length_a   1.000
_cell.length_b   1.000
_cell.length_c   1.000
_cell.angle_alpha   90.00
_cell.angle_beta   90.00
_cell.angle_gamma   90.00
#
_symmetry.space_group_name_H-M   'P 1'
#
loop_
_entity.id
_entity.type
_entity.pdbx_description
1 polymer ?
#
loop_
_entity_poly.entity_id
_entity_poly.type
_entity_poly.pdbx_seq_one_letter_code
_entity_poly.pdbx_strand_id
1 'polypeptide(L)'
;MGKKRFVAPHVVYKTDKKPDEPCSITSSLAYFPDEEGNDQNVTGPPRTPPSNLTVVTVEGCPSFVILDWEKSDNETTEYEVVSTTKGPNGHEVSVLTTNQTHTAVENLKPESSYEFKVTPKNELGPGPSSDPVSFSTESGKFTKVILEETPDKPRRKDAIWTQFPFKSDAYSECNGKQYVKRTWYRKFVGIQLCNSLRYKIYLSDSLNGKFYNIGDQTGHGEDHCQFVDSFLDGRTGSQMFADQLPSRPGFYRAVRQEPVSFGEIGGKSHVTYVGWYECGTPIPGKW
;
A
#
# COMPACT_ATOMS: atom_id res chain seq x y z
N MET A 1 14.35 26.26 0.73
CA MET A 1 15.04 25.58 1.85
C MET A 1 14.41 24.21 1.99
N GLY A 2 15.14 23.14 1.68
CA GLY A 2 14.62 21.77 1.78
C GLY A 2 14.25 21.41 3.22
N LYS A 3 13.20 20.61 3.41
CA LYS A 3 12.86 20.08 4.74
C LYS A 3 14.06 19.27 5.26
N LYS A 4 14.41 19.45 6.54
CA LYS A 4 15.48 18.67 7.18
C LYS A 4 15.09 17.19 7.19
N ARG A 5 16.03 16.29 6.83
CA ARG A 5 15.86 14.84 6.94
C ARG A 5 15.68 14.42 8.39
N PHE A 6 15.05 13.27 8.60
CA PHE A 6 14.90 12.67 9.92
C PHE A 6 16.20 11.98 10.29
N VAL A 7 16.77 12.26 11.47
CA VAL A 7 18.04 11.68 11.91
C VAL A 7 17.89 11.12 13.32
N ALA A 8 17.69 9.80 13.41
CA ALA A 8 17.72 8.99 14.63
C ALA A 8 17.55 7.52 14.24
N PRO A 9 17.81 6.53 15.12
CA PRO A 9 17.45 5.15 14.81
C PRO A 9 15.95 5.00 14.47
N HIS A 10 15.09 5.75 15.17
CA HIS A 10 13.63 5.71 15.02
C HIS A 10 13.01 7.10 15.20
N VAL A 11 12.07 7.45 14.33
CA VAL A 11 11.30 8.70 14.38
C VAL A 11 9.83 8.44 14.08
N VAL A 12 8.93 9.00 14.89
CA VAL A 12 7.50 9.10 14.58
C VAL A 12 7.25 10.50 14.04
N TYR A 13 6.92 10.62 12.75
CA TYR A 13 6.79 11.95 12.13
C TYR A 13 5.37 12.51 12.16
N LYS A 14 4.36 11.63 12.25
CA LYS A 14 2.95 12.00 12.35
C LYS A 14 2.34 11.30 13.56
N THR A 15 2.17 12.07 14.64
CA THR A 15 1.62 11.65 15.95
C THR A 15 0.18 12.09 16.18
N ASP A 16 -0.38 12.90 15.28
CA ASP A 16 -1.73 13.49 15.39
C ASP A 16 -2.69 13.00 14.30
N LYS A 17 -2.39 11.83 13.71
CA LYS A 17 -3.26 11.20 12.71
C LYS A 17 -4.63 10.93 13.33
N LYS A 18 -5.69 11.43 12.69
CA LYS A 18 -7.05 11.20 13.18
C LYS A 18 -7.44 9.71 13.10
N PRO A 19 -8.29 9.21 14.01
CA PRO A 19 -8.72 7.81 14.01
C PRO A 19 -9.50 7.38 12.76
N ASP A 20 -10.25 8.31 12.15
CA ASP A 20 -11.07 8.12 10.95
C ASP A 20 -10.26 8.20 9.63
N GLU A 21 -9.03 8.69 9.69
CA GLU A 21 -8.16 8.80 8.53
C GLU A 21 -7.51 7.43 8.21
N PRO A 22 -7.57 6.89 6.98
CA PRO A 22 -6.85 5.67 6.64
C PRO A 22 -5.33 5.92 6.57
N CYS A 23 -4.55 4.90 6.94
CA CYS A 23 -3.10 4.88 6.71
C CYS A 23 -2.79 4.98 5.20
N SER A 24 -1.75 5.74 4.84
CA SER A 24 -1.33 5.92 3.44
C SER A 24 0.19 5.98 3.31
N ILE A 25 0.73 5.03 2.55
CA ILE A 25 2.16 5.00 2.19
C ILE A 25 2.47 6.20 1.29
N THR A 26 1.64 6.49 0.29
CA THR A 26 1.92 7.57 -0.66
C THR A 26 1.89 8.94 0.02
N SER A 27 0.94 9.19 0.92
CA SER A 27 0.94 10.44 1.70
C SER A 27 2.17 10.55 2.60
N SER A 28 2.73 9.42 3.06
CA SER A 28 3.94 9.40 3.89
C SER A 28 5.20 9.66 3.08
N LEU A 29 5.30 9.05 1.89
CA LEU A 29 6.42 9.26 0.98
C LEU A 29 6.51 10.70 0.45
N ALA A 30 5.38 11.42 0.37
CA ALA A 30 5.36 12.83 -0.06
C ALA A 30 6.18 13.79 0.84
N TYR A 31 6.61 13.36 2.03
CA TYR A 31 7.49 14.13 2.91
C TYR A 31 8.98 13.94 2.61
N PHE A 32 9.33 12.99 1.75
CA PHE A 32 10.70 12.66 1.38
C PHE A 32 10.95 13.19 -0.04
N PRO A 33 11.99 14.02 -0.23
CA PRO A 33 12.31 14.52 -1.55
C PRO A 33 12.94 13.41 -2.39
N ASP A 34 12.45 13.24 -3.62
CA ASP A 34 13.13 12.41 -4.61
C ASP A 34 14.48 13.03 -4.97
N GLU A 35 15.52 12.21 -5.02
CA GLU A 35 16.79 12.56 -5.61
C GLU A 35 16.69 12.37 -7.13
N GLU A 36 17.06 13.42 -7.88
CA GLU A 36 17.18 13.30 -9.33
C GLU A 36 18.23 12.24 -9.66
N GLY A 37 17.83 11.27 -10.49
CA GLY A 37 18.73 10.26 -11.00
C GLY A 37 19.83 10.93 -11.81
N ASN A 38 21.05 10.89 -11.29
CA ASN A 38 22.21 11.43 -12.00
C ASN A 38 22.78 10.31 -12.88
N ASP A 39 23.04 10.60 -14.16
CA ASP A 39 23.79 9.71 -15.04
C ASP A 39 25.24 9.69 -14.56
N GLN A 40 25.53 8.80 -13.60
CA GLN A 40 26.84 8.68 -12.98
C GLN A 40 27.68 7.68 -13.77
N ASN A 41 28.80 8.16 -14.32
CA ASN A 41 29.84 7.28 -14.86
C ASN A 41 30.60 6.66 -13.68
N VAL A 42 30.23 5.43 -13.32
CA VAL A 42 30.86 4.70 -12.22
C VAL A 42 32.21 4.12 -12.62
N THR A 43 33.17 4.14 -11.70
CA THR A 43 34.54 3.66 -11.91
C THR A 43 34.88 2.40 -11.10
N GLY A 44 34.02 2.05 -10.14
CA GLY A 44 34.12 0.83 -9.35
C GLY A 44 32.85 0.56 -8.54
N PRO A 45 32.78 -0.56 -7.81
CA PRO A 45 31.69 -0.78 -6.84
C PRO A 45 31.69 0.30 -5.75
N PRO A 46 30.53 0.60 -5.14
CA PRO A 46 30.46 1.54 -4.01
C PRO A 46 31.39 1.11 -2.88
N ARG A 47 32.07 2.06 -2.25
CA ARG A 47 33.13 1.78 -1.27
C ARG A 47 32.75 2.14 0.15
N THR A 48 31.70 2.94 0.29
CA THR A 48 31.25 3.46 1.58
C THR A 48 29.84 2.97 1.88
N PRO A 49 29.53 2.64 3.14
CA PRO A 49 28.18 2.23 3.51
C PRO A 49 27.27 3.46 3.61
N PRO A 50 25.96 3.31 3.36
CA PRO A 50 24.97 4.34 3.67
C PRO A 50 25.01 4.65 5.17
N SER A 51 24.79 5.92 5.51
CA SER A 51 24.80 6.39 6.89
C SER A 51 23.43 6.94 7.31
N ASN A 52 23.23 7.15 8.62
CA ASN A 52 21.99 7.70 9.18
C ASN A 52 20.71 6.94 8.78
N LEU A 53 20.79 5.61 8.66
CA LEU A 53 19.61 4.76 8.44
C LEU A 53 18.61 4.99 9.59
N THR A 54 17.46 5.52 9.23
CA THR A 54 16.41 5.99 10.13
C THR A 54 15.10 5.30 9.78
N VAL A 55 14.44 4.71 10.77
CA VAL A 55 13.08 4.17 10.62
C VAL A 55 12.07 5.27 10.94
N VAL A 56 11.29 5.68 9.95
CA VAL A 56 10.27 6.73 10.05
C VAL A 56 8.87 6.13 10.02
N THR A 57 8.05 6.47 11.01
CA THR A 57 6.75 5.83 11.28
C THR A 57 5.61 6.83 11.40
N VAL A 58 4.38 6.33 11.17
CA VAL A 58 3.12 7.03 11.44
C VAL A 58 2.41 6.31 12.57
N GLU A 59 1.98 7.06 13.58
CA GLU A 59 1.25 6.50 14.72
C GLU A 59 -0.04 5.81 14.25
N GLY A 60 -0.28 4.59 14.75
CA GLY A 60 -1.43 3.77 14.40
C GLY A 60 -1.35 3.10 13.02
N CYS A 61 -0.20 3.14 12.35
CA CYS A 61 0.01 2.50 11.04
C CYS A 61 1.13 1.44 11.07
N PRO A 62 0.92 0.29 11.72
CA PRO A 62 1.98 -0.71 11.92
C PRO A 62 2.33 -1.52 10.66
N SER A 63 1.55 -1.41 9.58
CA SER A 63 1.70 -2.28 8.39
C SER A 63 2.80 -1.83 7.42
N PHE A 64 3.42 -0.69 7.66
CA PHE A 64 4.54 -0.18 6.86
C PHE A 64 5.44 0.74 7.70
N VAL A 65 6.67 0.92 7.25
CA VAL A 65 7.57 2.00 7.71
C VAL A 65 8.21 2.65 6.49
N ILE A 66 8.70 3.87 6.64
CA ILE A 66 9.61 4.49 5.69
C ILE A 66 11.03 4.37 6.24
N LEU A 67 11.96 3.83 5.45
CA LEU A 67 13.38 3.91 5.74
C LEU A 67 13.95 5.13 5.01
N ASP A 68 14.75 5.93 5.71
CA ASP A 68 15.46 7.11 5.20
C ASP A 68 16.94 6.99 5.56
N TRP A 69 17.83 7.33 4.65
CA TRP A 69 19.27 7.28 4.89
C TRP A 69 20.00 8.37 4.10
N GLU A 70 21.29 8.52 4.37
CA GLU A 70 22.17 9.40 3.60
C GLU A 70 22.96 8.60 2.56
N LYS A 71 23.14 9.22 1.39
CA LYS A 71 23.89 8.65 0.27
C LYS A 71 25.31 8.30 0.70
N SER A 72 25.76 7.11 0.29
CA SER A 72 27.10 6.57 0.57
C SER A 72 28.18 7.36 -0.16
N ASP A 73 28.16 7.31 -1.49
CA ASP A 73 29.16 7.90 -2.37
C ASP A 73 28.58 8.19 -3.77
N ASN A 74 29.40 8.79 -4.62
CA ASN A 74 29.05 9.09 -6.01
C ASN A 74 29.12 7.87 -6.95
N GLU A 75 29.46 6.68 -6.43
CA GLU A 75 29.51 5.43 -7.20
C GLU A 75 28.19 4.65 -7.08
N THR A 76 27.29 5.05 -6.18
CA THR A 76 26.05 4.35 -5.88
C THR A 76 24.90 4.79 -6.80
N THR A 77 24.36 3.84 -7.56
CA THR A 77 23.22 4.06 -8.48
C THR A 77 21.91 3.46 -7.96
N GLU A 78 21.96 2.44 -7.10
CA GLU A 78 20.80 1.85 -6.44
C GLU A 78 21.14 1.34 -5.02
N TYR A 79 20.10 1.01 -4.27
CA TYR A 79 20.18 0.44 -2.94
C TYR A 79 19.32 -0.81 -2.84
N GLU A 80 19.88 -1.83 -2.20
CA GLU A 80 19.16 -3.02 -1.78
C GLU A 80 18.86 -2.92 -0.28
N VAL A 81 17.57 -2.96 0.05
CA VAL A 81 17.04 -2.94 1.41
C VAL A 81 16.66 -4.36 1.80
N VAL A 82 17.28 -4.87 2.85
CA VAL A 82 16.98 -6.17 3.43
C VAL A 82 16.23 -5.94 4.74
N SER A 83 15.06 -6.55 4.85
CA SER A 83 14.29 -6.61 6.09
C SER A 83 14.23 -8.05 6.58
N THR A 84 14.54 -8.27 7.86
CA THR A 84 14.54 -9.59 8.49
C THR A 84 13.63 -9.59 9.71
N THR A 85 12.77 -10.58 9.84
CA THR A 85 11.92 -10.78 11.02
C THR A 85 11.87 -12.25 11.43
N LYS A 86 11.41 -12.53 12.65
CA LYS A 86 11.16 -13.90 13.11
C LYS A 86 9.77 -14.32 12.63
N GLY A 87 9.72 -15.33 11.77
CA GLY A 87 8.51 -16.00 11.33
C GLY A 87 8.30 -17.37 11.98
N PRO A 88 7.21 -18.06 11.65
CA PRO A 88 6.88 -19.38 12.20
C PRO A 88 7.94 -20.46 11.88
N ASN A 89 8.65 -20.30 10.76
CA ASN A 89 9.61 -21.27 10.22
C ASN A 89 11.07 -20.80 10.34
N GLY A 90 11.36 -19.85 11.22
CA GLY A 90 12.69 -19.25 11.37
C GLY A 90 12.72 -17.78 10.94
N HIS A 91 13.79 -17.34 10.29
CA HIS A 91 13.88 -15.96 9.82
C HIS A 91 13.19 -15.78 8.46
N GLU A 92 12.27 -14.82 8.38
CA GLU A 92 11.69 -14.34 7.13
C GLU A 92 12.50 -13.13 6.65
N VAL A 93 12.97 -13.18 5.40
CA VAL A 93 13.76 -12.13 4.77
C VAL A 93 13.01 -11.58 3.57
N SER A 94 12.90 -10.26 3.48
CA SER A 94 12.37 -9.57 2.31
C SER A 94 13.40 -8.58 1.78
N VAL A 95 13.55 -8.57 0.46
CA VAL A 95 14.51 -7.73 -0.28
C VAL A 95 13.74 -6.79 -1.20
N LEU A 96 14.11 -5.52 -1.16
CA LEU A 96 13.56 -4.45 -1.98
C LEU A 96 14.71 -3.65 -2.59
N THR A 97 14.56 -3.23 -3.85
CA THR A 97 15.54 -2.35 -4.52
C THR A 97 14.93 -0.97 -4.77
N THR A 98 15.69 0.09 -4.57
CA THR A 98 15.31 1.47 -4.86
C THR A 98 16.52 2.26 -5.37
N ASN A 99 16.31 3.26 -6.23
CA ASN A 99 17.35 4.21 -6.61
C ASN A 99 17.33 5.50 -5.75
N GLN A 100 16.41 5.57 -4.78
CA GLN A 100 16.26 6.69 -3.86
C GLN A 100 16.99 6.43 -2.54
N THR A 101 17.27 7.48 -1.78
CA THR A 101 17.80 7.38 -0.40
C THR A 101 16.72 7.19 0.66
N HIS A 102 15.52 6.81 0.22
CA HIS A 102 14.40 6.46 1.08
C HIS A 102 13.53 5.40 0.39
N THR A 103 12.77 4.63 1.16
CA THR A 103 11.78 3.69 0.61
C THR A 103 10.76 3.24 1.65
N ALA A 104 9.58 2.81 1.20
CA ALA A 104 8.60 2.17 2.06
C ALA A 104 8.85 0.66 2.16
N VAL A 105 8.98 0.14 3.38
CA VAL A 105 8.90 -1.30 3.63
C VAL A 105 7.48 -1.63 4.03
N GLU A 106 6.85 -2.50 3.25
CA GLU A 106 5.42 -2.76 3.28
C GLU A 106 5.07 -4.15 3.80
N ASN A 107 3.79 -4.38 4.12
CA ASN A 107 3.27 -5.65 4.62
C ASN A 107 3.97 -6.12 5.92
N LEU A 108 4.30 -5.18 6.80
CA LEU A 108 4.80 -5.51 8.12
C LEU A 108 3.69 -6.09 8.99
N LYS A 109 4.05 -7.10 9.79
CA LYS A 109 3.16 -7.70 10.77
C LYS A 109 3.10 -6.79 12.00
N PRO A 110 1.91 -6.55 12.59
CA PRO A 110 1.82 -5.86 13.87
C PRO A 110 2.51 -6.63 15.00
N GLU A 111 2.87 -5.96 16.09
CA GLU A 111 3.55 -6.55 17.27
C GLU A 111 4.77 -7.43 16.91
N SER A 112 5.54 -7.05 15.89
CA SER A 112 6.63 -7.87 15.34
C SER A 112 7.92 -7.06 15.24
N SER A 113 9.03 -7.72 15.57
CA SER A 113 10.37 -7.11 15.49
C SER A 113 11.01 -7.37 14.14
N TYR A 114 11.60 -6.32 13.57
CA TYR A 114 12.30 -6.30 12.29
C TYR A 114 13.71 -5.75 12.46
N GLU A 115 14.62 -6.24 11.64
CA GLU A 115 15.95 -5.66 11.43
C GLU A 115 16.08 -5.21 9.97
N PHE A 116 16.54 -3.98 9.76
CA PHE A 116 16.70 -3.38 8.45
C PHE A 116 18.17 -3.10 8.16
N LYS A 117 18.60 -3.42 6.94
CA LYS A 117 19.95 -3.17 6.44
C LYS A 117 19.89 -2.64 5.02
N VAL A 118 20.71 -1.64 4.69
CA VAL A 118 20.77 -1.05 3.35
C VAL A 118 22.15 -1.30 2.73
N THR A 119 22.18 -1.81 1.51
CA THR A 119 23.42 -2.08 0.76
C THR A 119 23.43 -1.24 -0.52
N PRO A 120 24.45 -0.39 -0.74
CA PRO A 120 24.59 0.39 -1.96
C PRO A 120 25.08 -0.52 -3.08
N LYS A 121 24.58 -0.34 -4.30
CA LYS A 121 24.94 -1.14 -5.47
C LYS A 121 25.07 -0.25 -6.70
N ASN A 122 25.84 -0.77 -7.65
CA ASN A 122 25.84 -0.31 -9.04
C ASN A 122 26.06 -1.48 -9.99
N GLU A 123 26.19 -1.21 -11.28
CA GLU A 123 26.47 -2.20 -12.33
C GLU A 123 27.79 -2.98 -12.15
N LEU A 124 28.74 -2.45 -11.38
CA LEU A 124 30.04 -3.09 -11.11
C LEU A 124 30.01 -3.98 -9.85
N GLY A 125 28.98 -3.84 -9.00
CA GLY A 125 28.74 -4.73 -7.88
C GLY A 125 28.18 -4.04 -6.62
N PRO A 126 28.00 -4.81 -5.53
CA PRO A 126 27.59 -4.27 -4.23
C PRO A 126 28.76 -3.66 -3.46
N GLY A 127 28.47 -2.61 -2.71
CA GLY A 127 29.37 -2.05 -1.70
C GLY A 127 29.12 -2.60 -0.30
N PRO A 128 29.79 -2.04 0.73
CA PRO A 128 29.54 -2.41 2.12
C PRO A 128 28.16 -1.95 2.57
N SER A 129 27.43 -2.81 3.29
CA SER A 129 26.12 -2.46 3.86
C SER A 129 26.24 -1.51 5.06
N SER A 130 25.15 -0.80 5.37
CA SER A 130 24.97 -0.06 6.62
C SER A 130 25.03 -0.98 7.86
N ASP A 131 25.23 -0.36 9.02
CA ASP A 131 24.87 -0.99 10.29
C ASP A 131 23.35 -1.28 10.32
N PRO A 132 22.91 -2.40 10.94
CA PRO A 132 21.51 -2.74 11.01
C PRO A 132 20.75 -1.86 12.01
N VAL A 133 19.49 -1.57 11.71
CA VAL A 133 18.57 -0.87 12.63
C VAL A 133 17.41 -1.80 12.97
N SER A 134 17.19 -2.04 14.27
CA SER A 134 16.11 -2.90 14.75
C SER A 134 14.89 -2.09 15.20
N PHE A 135 13.71 -2.42 14.68
CA PHE A 135 12.45 -1.77 15.01
C PHE A 135 11.39 -2.81 15.44
N SER A 136 10.42 -2.41 16.28
CA SER A 136 9.25 -3.23 16.57
C SER A 136 7.98 -2.47 16.22
N THR A 137 7.11 -3.10 15.43
CA THR A 137 5.86 -2.49 15.00
C THR A 137 4.87 -2.36 16.16
N GLU A 138 4.04 -1.32 16.11
CA GLU A 138 2.96 -1.11 17.07
C GLU A 138 1.93 -2.25 17.05
N SER A 139 1.11 -2.30 18.10
CA SER A 139 -0.03 -3.20 18.14
C SER A 139 -1.10 -2.78 17.15
N GLY A 140 -1.58 -3.73 16.34
CA GLY A 140 -2.73 -3.53 15.45
C GLY A 140 -4.07 -3.31 16.19
N LYS A 141 -4.06 -3.31 17.53
CA LYS A 141 -5.24 -3.23 18.40
C LYS A 141 -6.01 -1.90 18.33
N PHE A 142 -5.49 -0.86 17.68
CA PHE A 142 -6.28 0.34 17.40
C PHE A 142 -7.54 0.05 16.56
N THR A 143 -7.57 -1.07 15.82
CA THR A 143 -8.79 -1.55 15.13
C THR A 143 -9.72 -2.40 15.99
N LYS A 144 -9.25 -2.95 17.12
CA LYS A 144 -10.08 -3.78 18.02
C LYS A 144 -10.97 -2.93 18.93
N VAL A 145 -10.59 -1.70 19.24
CA VAL A 145 -11.36 -0.85 20.18
C VAL A 145 -12.72 -0.41 19.60
N ILE A 146 -12.90 -0.45 18.27
CA ILE A 146 -14.21 -0.19 17.62
C ILE A 146 -15.05 -1.47 17.45
N LEU A 147 -14.44 -2.65 17.66
CA LEU A 147 -15.15 -3.93 17.70
C LEU A 147 -15.62 -4.22 19.12
N GLU A 148 -16.54 -3.41 19.65
CA GLU A 148 -17.37 -3.90 20.74
C GLU A 148 -18.13 -5.12 20.24
N GLU A 149 -17.78 -6.26 20.86
CA GLU A 149 -18.25 -7.59 20.53
C GLU A 149 -19.76 -7.67 20.72
N THR A 150 -20.52 -7.62 19.63
CA THR A 150 -21.89 -8.12 19.62
C THR A 150 -21.83 -9.66 19.56
N PRO A 151 -22.40 -10.40 20.53
CA PRO A 151 -22.14 -11.84 20.70
C PRO A 151 -22.66 -12.75 19.55
N ASP A 152 -23.42 -12.20 18.60
CA ASP A 152 -24.25 -12.98 17.67
C ASP A 152 -23.80 -12.98 16.20
N LYS A 153 -22.65 -12.36 15.86
CA LYS A 153 -22.12 -12.45 14.48
C LYS A 153 -21.13 -13.62 14.36
N PRO A 154 -21.34 -14.55 13.42
CA PRO A 154 -20.38 -15.62 13.19
C PRO A 154 -19.01 -15.00 12.91
N ARG A 155 -17.97 -15.46 13.61
CA ARG A 155 -16.57 -15.11 13.37
C ARG A 155 -16.35 -15.06 11.87
N ARG A 156 -16.29 -13.84 11.30
CA ARG A 156 -16.01 -13.62 9.88
C ARG A 156 -14.57 -14.10 9.75
N LYS A 157 -14.37 -15.37 9.34
CA LYS A 157 -13.04 -15.88 9.01
C LYS A 157 -12.47 -14.89 8.02
N ASP A 158 -11.38 -14.23 8.40
CA ASP A 158 -10.76 -13.19 7.59
C ASP A 158 -10.62 -13.72 6.16
N ALA A 159 -11.25 -13.02 5.22
CA ALA A 159 -11.40 -13.55 3.89
C ALA A 159 -10.03 -13.50 3.19
N ILE A 160 -9.47 -14.70 2.95
CA ILE A 160 -8.08 -14.88 2.51
C ILE A 160 -7.92 -14.38 1.08
N TRP A 161 -7.11 -13.32 0.91
CA TRP A 161 -6.67 -12.87 -0.42
C TRP A 161 -5.83 -13.94 -1.11
N THR A 162 -6.23 -14.29 -2.33
CA THR A 162 -5.51 -15.25 -3.18
C THR A 162 -4.95 -14.54 -4.39
N GLN A 163 -3.65 -14.66 -4.64
CA GLN A 163 -3.05 -14.08 -5.83
C GLN A 163 -3.62 -14.79 -7.07
N PHE A 164 -4.23 -14.03 -7.98
CA PHE A 164 -4.92 -14.57 -9.14
C PHE A 164 -4.92 -13.56 -10.29
N PRO A 165 -4.38 -13.92 -11.48
CA PRO A 165 -4.29 -13.01 -12.61
C PRO A 165 -5.63 -12.92 -13.35
N PHE A 166 -6.48 -11.97 -12.97
CA PHE A 166 -7.80 -11.78 -13.59
C PHE A 166 -7.79 -10.76 -14.72
N LYS A 167 -8.78 -10.85 -15.62
CA LYS A 167 -9.00 -9.89 -16.71
C LYS A 167 -9.88 -8.75 -16.23
N SER A 168 -9.35 -7.52 -16.23
CA SER A 168 -10.13 -6.30 -15.98
C SER A 168 -10.67 -5.69 -17.27
N ASP A 169 -11.62 -4.78 -17.14
CA ASP A 169 -12.30 -4.07 -18.22
C ASP A 169 -11.55 -2.84 -18.77
N ALA A 170 -10.50 -2.35 -18.08
CA ALA A 170 -9.76 -1.17 -18.50
C ALA A 170 -8.35 -1.08 -17.88
N TYR A 171 -7.58 -0.13 -18.42
CA TYR A 171 -6.33 0.36 -17.83
C TYR A 171 -6.57 0.87 -16.40
N SER A 172 -5.62 0.56 -15.54
CA SER A 172 -5.55 1.00 -14.15
C SER A 172 -4.22 1.72 -13.96
N GLU A 173 -4.22 2.74 -13.10
CA GLU A 173 -2.98 3.37 -12.63
C GLU A 173 -2.11 2.38 -11.83
N CYS A 174 -2.73 1.32 -11.31
CA CYS A 174 -2.05 0.22 -10.64
C CYS A 174 -1.67 -0.89 -11.63
N ASN A 175 -0.43 -1.34 -11.56
CA ASN A 175 0.16 -2.37 -12.43
C ASN A 175 0.78 -3.55 -11.66
N GLY A 176 0.64 -3.59 -10.33
CA GLY A 176 1.19 -4.63 -9.47
C GLY A 176 0.39 -5.92 -9.44
N LYS A 177 0.69 -6.76 -8.45
CA LYS A 177 0.09 -8.09 -8.27
C LYS A 177 -1.43 -8.00 -8.15
N GLN A 178 -2.10 -9.01 -8.70
CA GLN A 178 -3.55 -9.15 -8.65
C GLN A 178 -3.98 -10.17 -7.60
N TYR A 179 -4.99 -9.82 -6.80
CA TYR A 179 -5.57 -10.67 -5.77
C TYR A 179 -7.08 -10.75 -5.92
N VAL A 180 -7.66 -11.90 -5.55
CA VAL A 180 -9.10 -12.10 -5.53
C VAL A 180 -9.54 -12.63 -4.17
N LYS A 181 -10.73 -12.19 -3.76
CA LYS A 181 -11.42 -12.63 -2.54
C LYS A 181 -12.88 -12.91 -2.86
N ARG A 182 -13.39 -14.04 -2.38
CA ARG A 182 -14.82 -14.37 -2.49
C ARG A 182 -15.59 -13.66 -1.38
N THR A 183 -16.70 -13.03 -1.73
CA THR A 183 -17.59 -12.34 -0.78
C THR A 183 -18.76 -13.24 -0.37
N TRP A 184 -19.41 -12.89 0.74
CA TRP A 184 -20.57 -13.61 1.27
C TRP A 184 -21.82 -13.46 0.37
N TYR A 185 -21.93 -12.37 -0.40
CA TYR A 185 -23.02 -12.11 -1.35
C TYR A 185 -22.74 -12.65 -2.76
N ARG A 186 -21.94 -13.72 -2.87
CA ARG A 186 -21.67 -14.49 -4.10
C ARG A 186 -21.00 -13.70 -5.24
N LYS A 187 -20.29 -12.62 -4.94
CA LYS A 187 -19.41 -11.91 -5.90
C LYS A 187 -17.93 -12.12 -5.57
N PHE A 188 -17.06 -11.81 -6.52
CA PHE A 188 -15.61 -11.79 -6.35
C PHE A 188 -15.14 -10.34 -6.33
N VAL A 189 -14.37 -9.99 -5.30
CA VAL A 189 -13.62 -8.73 -5.25
C VAL A 189 -12.25 -9.00 -5.84
N GLY A 190 -11.91 -8.27 -6.90
CA GLY A 190 -10.60 -8.28 -7.53
C GLY A 190 -9.82 -7.04 -7.15
N ILE A 191 -8.53 -7.20 -6.87
CA ILE A 191 -7.63 -6.13 -6.46
C ILE A 191 -6.42 -6.14 -7.37
N GLN A 192 -6.02 -4.98 -7.87
CA GLN A 192 -4.74 -4.77 -8.54
C GLN A 192 -3.93 -3.75 -7.75
N LEU A 193 -2.77 -4.17 -7.22
CA LEU A 193 -1.97 -3.34 -6.30
C LEU A 193 -1.22 -2.23 -7.05
N CYS A 194 -1.24 -1.02 -6.49
CA CYS A 194 -0.22 0.00 -6.74
C CYS A 194 0.90 -0.16 -5.69
N ASN A 195 0.49 -0.35 -4.43
CA ASN A 195 1.29 -0.81 -3.30
C ASN A 195 0.36 -1.59 -2.35
N SER A 196 0.82 -1.97 -1.16
CA SER A 196 0.02 -2.75 -0.21
C SER A 196 -1.22 -2.03 0.32
N LEU A 197 -1.21 -0.69 0.44
CA LEU A 197 -2.34 0.12 0.93
C LEU A 197 -3.12 0.83 -0.17
N ARG A 198 -2.56 0.96 -1.38
CA ARG A 198 -3.16 1.58 -2.55
C ARG A 198 -3.41 0.55 -3.63
N TYR A 199 -4.65 0.47 -4.09
CA TYR A 199 -5.03 -0.50 -5.09
C TYR A 199 -6.28 -0.11 -5.84
N LYS A 200 -6.44 -0.70 -7.02
CA LYS A 200 -7.70 -0.66 -7.75
C LYS A 200 -8.60 -1.81 -7.32
N ILE A 201 -9.85 -1.48 -6.98
CA ILE A 201 -10.90 -2.44 -6.62
C ILE A 201 -11.81 -2.69 -7.83
N TYR A 202 -12.08 -3.97 -8.07
CA TYR A 202 -12.99 -4.47 -9.10
C TYR A 202 -14.00 -5.46 -8.50
N LEU A 203 -15.11 -5.65 -9.21
CA LEU A 203 -16.08 -6.69 -8.90
C LEU A 203 -16.34 -7.60 -10.09
N SER A 204 -16.66 -8.86 -9.82
CA SER A 204 -17.14 -9.81 -10.82
C SER A 204 -18.15 -10.78 -10.21
N ASP A 205 -19.07 -11.28 -11.03
CA ASP A 205 -19.95 -12.40 -10.67
C ASP A 205 -19.25 -13.77 -10.82
N SER A 206 -18.09 -13.82 -11.49
CA SER A 206 -17.36 -15.07 -11.76
C SER A 206 -15.85 -14.89 -11.65
N LEU A 207 -15.16 -15.84 -11.02
CA LEU A 207 -13.70 -15.86 -10.92
C LEU A 207 -13.01 -15.87 -12.29
N ASN A 208 -13.61 -16.55 -13.26
CA ASN A 208 -13.08 -16.67 -14.63
C ASN A 208 -13.70 -15.62 -15.58
N GLY A 209 -14.59 -14.78 -15.08
CA GLY A 209 -15.24 -13.72 -15.83
C GLY A 209 -14.36 -12.47 -15.94
N LYS A 210 -14.94 -11.42 -16.52
CA LYS A 210 -14.35 -10.08 -16.52
C LYS A 210 -14.60 -9.42 -15.16
N PHE A 211 -13.59 -8.74 -14.65
CA PHE A 211 -13.66 -7.91 -13.46
C PHE A 211 -13.90 -6.46 -13.89
N TYR A 212 -14.96 -5.86 -13.37
CA TYR A 212 -15.44 -4.56 -13.78
C TYR A 212 -15.16 -3.50 -12.73
N ASN A 213 -15.01 -2.26 -13.21
CA ASN A 213 -14.98 -1.08 -12.35
C ASN A 213 -16.23 -1.00 -11.47
N ILE A 214 -16.06 -0.37 -10.32
CA ILE A 214 -17.15 -0.03 -9.41
C ILE A 214 -17.32 1.48 -9.45
N GLY A 215 -18.50 1.94 -9.81
CA GLY A 215 -18.86 3.34 -9.79
C GLY A 215 -19.68 3.71 -8.55
N ASP A 216 -19.68 5.00 -8.26
CA ASP A 216 -20.38 5.61 -7.15
C ASP A 216 -21.36 6.67 -7.67
N GLN A 217 -22.61 6.60 -7.20
CA GLN A 217 -23.65 7.59 -7.51
C GLN A 217 -23.64 8.77 -6.54
N THR A 218 -23.13 8.61 -5.31
CA THR A 218 -23.12 9.65 -4.28
C THR A 218 -21.75 9.74 -3.62
N GLY A 219 -20.80 10.31 -4.35
CA GLY A 219 -19.41 10.45 -3.92
C GLY A 219 -18.45 10.08 -5.03
N HIS A 220 -17.26 9.64 -4.64
CA HIS A 220 -16.20 9.16 -5.54
C HIS A 220 -15.68 7.77 -5.13
N GLY A 221 -16.49 7.00 -4.41
CA GLY A 221 -16.20 5.64 -3.99
C GLY A 221 -15.30 5.56 -2.76
N GLU A 222 -15.21 6.61 -1.95
CA GLU A 222 -14.48 6.58 -0.67
C GLU A 222 -14.98 5.42 0.21
N ASP A 223 -16.29 5.16 0.19
CA ASP A 223 -16.92 4.08 0.95
C ASP A 223 -16.74 2.68 0.32
N HIS A 224 -16.19 2.58 -0.91
CA HIS A 224 -15.89 1.30 -1.58
C HIS A 224 -14.86 0.48 -0.82
N CYS A 225 -14.16 1.10 0.13
CA CYS A 225 -13.28 0.44 1.08
C CYS A 225 -13.97 -0.66 1.92
N GLN A 226 -15.30 -0.69 1.98
CA GLN A 226 -16.03 -1.84 2.53
C GLN A 226 -15.74 -3.17 1.79
N PHE A 227 -15.41 -3.13 0.49
CA PHE A 227 -15.15 -4.34 -0.30
C PHE A 227 -13.86 -5.05 0.13
N VAL A 228 -12.96 -4.31 0.76
CA VAL A 228 -11.71 -4.81 1.34
C VAL A 228 -11.79 -4.93 2.87
N ASP A 229 -13.01 -5.01 3.41
CA ASP A 229 -13.30 -5.11 4.85
C ASP A 229 -12.80 -3.92 5.70
N SER A 230 -12.57 -2.75 5.09
CA SER A 230 -12.29 -1.51 5.84
C SER A 230 -13.59 -0.84 6.28
N PHE A 231 -13.60 -0.35 7.51
CA PHE A 231 -14.70 0.46 8.06
C PHE A 231 -14.50 1.96 7.83
N LEU A 232 -13.33 2.38 7.37
CA LEU A 232 -13.03 3.78 7.10
C LEU A 232 -13.42 4.14 5.66
N ASP A 233 -13.76 5.40 5.46
CA ASP A 233 -13.80 5.96 4.11
C ASP A 233 -12.36 6.18 3.63
N GLY A 234 -12.09 5.69 2.42
CA GLY A 234 -10.76 5.72 1.82
C GLY A 234 -10.41 7.04 1.17
N ARG A 235 -9.14 7.17 0.77
CA ARG A 235 -8.77 8.14 -0.27
C ARG A 235 -8.97 7.51 -1.63
N THR A 236 -9.24 8.34 -2.62
CA THR A 236 -9.45 7.91 -4.00
C THR A 236 -8.51 8.66 -4.94
N GLY A 237 -8.32 8.11 -6.14
CA GLY A 237 -7.71 8.83 -7.25
C GLY A 237 -8.49 10.06 -7.69
N SER A 238 -8.09 10.62 -8.83
CA SER A 238 -8.69 11.83 -9.41
C SER A 238 -10.22 11.77 -9.42
N GLN A 239 -10.83 12.70 -8.70
CA GLN A 239 -12.28 12.83 -8.57
C GLN A 239 -12.81 13.65 -9.75
N MET A 240 -13.33 12.94 -10.76
CA MET A 240 -13.88 13.53 -11.98
C MET A 240 -15.39 13.29 -12.04
N PHE A 241 -16.09 14.23 -12.67
CA PHE A 241 -17.52 14.07 -12.93
C PHE A 241 -17.76 12.95 -13.95
N ALA A 242 -18.95 12.35 -13.90
CA ALA A 242 -19.29 11.20 -14.75
C ALA A 242 -19.11 11.52 -16.24
N ASP A 243 -19.48 12.72 -16.69
CA ASP A 243 -19.38 13.17 -18.08
C ASP A 243 -17.93 13.32 -18.60
N GLN A 244 -16.97 13.50 -17.69
CA GLN A 244 -15.54 13.53 -17.98
C GLN A 244 -14.92 12.13 -18.06
N LEU A 245 -15.63 11.11 -17.56
CA LEU A 245 -15.18 9.72 -17.54
C LEU A 245 -15.71 8.96 -18.76
N PRO A 246 -14.90 8.08 -19.39
CA PRO A 246 -15.39 7.21 -20.45
C PRO A 246 -16.55 6.32 -19.97
N SER A 247 -17.65 6.32 -20.73
CA SER A 247 -18.79 5.43 -20.48
C SER A 247 -18.37 3.96 -20.66
N ARG A 248 -18.78 3.09 -19.72
CA ARG A 248 -18.47 1.66 -19.72
C ARG A 248 -19.46 0.85 -18.87
N PRO A 249 -19.59 -0.46 -19.10
CA PRO A 249 -20.30 -1.33 -18.16
C PRO A 249 -19.51 -1.47 -16.85
N GLY A 250 -20.20 -1.42 -15.72
CA GLY A 250 -19.61 -1.56 -14.40
C GLY A 250 -20.61 -1.88 -13.31
N PHE A 251 -20.11 -2.26 -12.14
CA PHE A 251 -20.93 -2.33 -10.94
C PHE A 251 -21.08 -0.92 -10.36
N TYR A 252 -22.18 -0.62 -9.69
CA TYR A 252 -22.33 0.66 -8.99
C TYR A 252 -23.31 0.57 -7.82
N ARG A 253 -23.20 1.53 -6.92
CA ARG A 253 -24.13 1.80 -5.82
C ARG A 253 -24.03 3.28 -5.42
N ALA A 254 -24.94 3.76 -4.59
CA ALA A 254 -24.94 5.12 -4.07
C ALA A 254 -24.38 5.22 -2.66
N VAL A 255 -24.65 4.23 -1.81
CA VAL A 255 -24.30 4.32 -0.37
C VAL A 255 -23.79 3.01 0.19
N ARG A 256 -23.05 3.10 1.31
CA ARG A 256 -22.45 1.96 2.01
C ARG A 256 -23.47 0.87 2.29
N GLN A 257 -23.05 -0.38 2.17
CA GLN A 257 -23.86 -1.60 2.35
C GLN A 257 -25.01 -1.81 1.36
N GLU A 258 -25.28 -0.87 0.45
CA GLU A 258 -26.26 -1.06 -0.62
C GLU A 258 -25.84 -2.20 -1.55
N PRO A 259 -26.78 -3.06 -1.99
CA PRO A 259 -26.51 -4.04 -3.03
C PRO A 259 -26.00 -3.37 -4.31
N VAL A 260 -24.91 -3.89 -4.87
CA VAL A 260 -24.38 -3.37 -6.14
C VAL A 260 -25.29 -3.75 -7.31
N SER A 261 -25.61 -2.74 -8.12
CA SER A 261 -26.26 -2.91 -9.42
C SER A 261 -25.19 -3.03 -10.53
N PHE A 262 -25.57 -3.54 -11.69
CA PHE A 262 -24.69 -3.60 -12.86
C PHE A 262 -25.33 -2.81 -14.00
N GLY A 263 -24.56 -1.95 -14.65
CA GLY A 263 -25.05 -1.08 -15.71
C GLY A 263 -23.98 -0.14 -16.25
N GLU A 264 -24.41 0.96 -16.88
CA GLU A 264 -23.49 1.96 -17.41
C GLU A 264 -22.94 2.85 -16.29
N ILE A 265 -21.62 3.08 -16.27
CA ILE A 265 -20.92 4.03 -15.40
C ILE A 265 -20.06 4.99 -16.25
N GLY A 266 -19.78 6.19 -15.74
CA GLY A 266 -19.20 7.28 -16.54
C GLY A 266 -20.13 7.78 -17.64
N GLY A 267 -19.63 8.68 -18.49
CA GLY A 267 -20.40 9.39 -19.50
C GLY A 267 -21.68 10.01 -18.94
N LYS A 268 -22.83 9.61 -19.49
CA LYS A 268 -24.14 10.19 -19.15
C LYS A 268 -24.84 9.51 -17.97
N SER A 269 -24.20 8.53 -17.33
CA SER A 269 -24.82 7.71 -16.27
C SER A 269 -24.97 8.42 -14.92
N HIS A 270 -24.34 9.59 -14.74
CA HIS A 270 -24.15 10.25 -13.44
C HIS A 270 -23.39 9.43 -12.39
N VAL A 271 -22.85 8.25 -12.76
CA VAL A 271 -22.08 7.39 -11.88
C VAL A 271 -20.59 7.64 -12.11
N THR A 272 -19.88 8.12 -11.10
CA THR A 272 -18.44 8.38 -11.18
C THR A 272 -17.65 7.11 -10.86
N TYR A 273 -16.38 7.03 -11.24
CA TYR A 273 -15.47 5.97 -10.80
C TYR A 273 -14.04 6.48 -10.80
N VAL A 274 -13.19 5.89 -9.96
CA VAL A 274 -11.83 6.41 -9.67
C VAL A 274 -10.72 5.44 -10.08
N GLY A 275 -9.51 5.94 -10.29
CA GLY A 275 -8.36 5.14 -10.74
C GLY A 275 -7.75 4.20 -9.70
N TRP A 276 -7.90 4.51 -8.41
CA TRP A 276 -7.41 3.71 -7.28
C TRP A 276 -8.12 4.11 -5.98
N TYR A 277 -7.90 3.30 -4.94
CA TYR A 277 -8.40 3.47 -3.58
C TYR A 277 -7.25 3.26 -2.58
N GLU A 278 -7.23 4.03 -1.50
CA GLU A 278 -6.39 3.81 -0.32
C GLU A 278 -7.27 3.67 0.92
N CYS A 279 -7.50 2.43 1.34
CA CYS A 279 -8.46 2.09 2.38
C CYS A 279 -7.85 1.89 3.77
N GLY A 280 -6.53 2.01 3.90
CA GLY A 280 -5.80 1.72 5.14
C GLY A 280 -5.72 0.22 5.48
N THR A 281 -6.28 -0.67 4.66
CA THR A 281 -6.19 -2.12 4.81
C THR A 281 -5.14 -2.68 3.87
N PRO A 282 -4.06 -3.30 4.37
CA PRO A 282 -3.02 -3.89 3.55
C PRO A 282 -3.50 -5.16 2.84
N ILE A 283 -3.15 -5.30 1.56
CA ILE A 283 -3.44 -6.48 0.74
C ILE A 283 -2.10 -7.04 0.20
N PRO A 284 -1.82 -8.34 0.42
CA PRO A 284 -2.73 -9.36 0.94
C PRO A 284 -2.86 -9.41 2.47
N GLY A 285 -2.03 -8.67 3.22
CA GLY A 285 -2.17 -8.50 4.67
C GLY A 285 -2.27 -9.80 5.48
N LYS A 286 -1.51 -10.83 5.09
CA LYS A 286 -1.58 -12.16 5.72
C LYS A 286 -0.76 -12.19 7.01
N TRP A 287 -1.44 -12.09 8.15
CA TRP A 287 -0.89 -12.37 9.47
C TRP A 287 -1.90 -13.10 10.33
#